data_AF-A0A2E8YR84-F1
#
_entry.id   AF-A0A2E8YR84-F1
#
_cell.length_a   1.000
_cell.length_b   1.000
_cell.length_c   1.000
_cell.angle_alpha   90.00
_cell.angle_beta   90.00
_cell.angle_gamma   90.00
#
_symmetry.space_group_name_H-M   'P 1'
#
loop_
_entity.id
_entity.type
_entity.pdbx_description
1 polymer ?
#
loop_
_entity_poly.entity_id
_entity_poly.type
_entity_poly.pdbx_seq_one_letter_code
_entity_poly.pdbx_strand_id
1 'polypeptide(L)' 'MVRTVTNAIQSDRLPHAFILTGVRGVGKTSTARIIARALNCVGPDGNSGPTSDPCGICPHCKAITNDRHVDV' A
#
# COMPACT_ATOMS: atom_id res chain seq x y z
N MET A 1 -8.47 -9.48 -0.39
CA MET A 1 -7.43 -8.60 0.17
C MET A 1 -7.80 -7.12 0.16
N VAL A 2 -8.29 -6.55 -0.95
CA VAL A 2 -8.71 -5.12 -0.99
C VAL A 2 -9.65 -4.78 0.18
N ARG A 3 -10.70 -5.58 0.40
CA ARG A 3 -11.61 -5.42 1.56
C ARG A 3 -10.92 -5.43 2.92
N THR A 4 -9.88 -6.24 3.12
CA THR A 4 -9.17 -6.33 4.41
C THR A 4 -8.37 -5.07 4.68
N VAL A 5 -7.65 -4.58 3.67
CA VAL A 5 -6.86 -3.35 3.77
C VAL A 5 -7.77 -2.13 3.88
N THR A 6 -8.83 -2.06 3.07
CA THR A 6 -9.85 -1.01 3.15
C THR A 6 -10.51 -0.96 4.52
N ASN A 7 -10.92 -2.11 5.06
CA ASN A 7 -11.52 -2.16 6.40
C ASN A 7 -10.53 -1.77 7.49
N ALA A 8 -9.25 -2.19 7.39
CA ALA A 8 -8.21 -1.83 8.36
C ALA A 8 -7.95 -0.32 8.38
N ILE A 9 -7.94 0.32 7.20
CA ILE A 9 -7.80 1.77 7.06
C ILE A 9 -9.04 2.50 7.61
N GLN A 10 -10.25 2.04 7.27
CA GLN A 10 -11.50 2.66 7.74
C GLN A 10 -11.73 2.52 9.25
N SER A 11 -11.25 1.42 9.85
CA SER A 11 -11.37 1.16 11.28
C SER A 11 -10.19 1.69 12.09
N ASP A 12 -9.24 2.37 11.46
CA ASP A 12 -7.99 2.85 12.06
C ASP A 12 -7.22 1.76 12.83
N ARG A 13 -7.36 0.50 12.35
CA ARG A 13 -6.73 -0.70 12.93
C ARG A 13 -5.84 -1.34 11.91
N LEU A 14 -4.70 -0.71 11.66
CA LEU A 14 -3.69 -1.20 10.75
C LEU A 14 -2.84 -2.30 11.42
N PRO A 15 -2.75 -3.50 10.82
CA PRO A 15 -1.81 -4.52 11.26
C PRO A 15 -0.36 -4.01 11.14
N HIS A 16 0.47 -4.35 12.11
CA HIS A 16 1.90 -4.00 12.12
C HIS A 16 2.70 -4.70 11.01
N ALA A 17 2.20 -5.83 10.50
CA ALA A 17 2.85 -6.60 9.45
C ALA A 17 1.85 -7.35 8.56
N PHE A 18 2.19 -7.51 7.28
CA PHE A 18 1.48 -8.34 6.32
C PHE A 18 2.42 -9.45 5.81
N ILE A 19 2.05 -10.71 6.02
CA ILE A 19 2.80 -11.86 5.50
C ILE A 19 2.03 -12.44 4.32
N LEU A 20 2.63 -12.39 3.13
CA LEU A 20 2.06 -12.93 1.89
C LEU A 20 2.72 -14.28 1.58
N THR A 21 1.97 -15.37 1.62
CA THR A 21 2.47 -16.73 1.34
C THR A 21 1.81 -17.31 0.08
N GLY A 22 2.47 -18.29 -0.55
CA GLY A 22 1.94 -18.98 -1.74
C GLY A 22 3.00 -19.25 -2.82
N VAL A 23 2.61 -19.98 -3.86
CA VAL A 23 3.50 -20.39 -4.96
C VAL A 23 4.01 -19.20 -5.80
N ARG A 24 5.08 -19.38 -6.59
CA ARG A 24 5.59 -18.33 -7.48
C ARG A 24 4.52 -17.93 -8.50
N GLY A 25 4.46 -16.64 -8.85
CA GLY A 25 3.52 -16.12 -9.84
C GLY A 25 2.12 -15.72 -9.33
N VAL A 26 1.76 -16.01 -8.07
CA VAL A 26 0.42 -15.63 -7.51
C VAL A 26 0.27 -14.15 -7.17
N GLY A 27 1.20 -13.29 -7.61
CA GLY A 27 1.10 -11.85 -7.42
C GLY A 27 1.49 -11.32 -6.03
N LYS A 28 2.18 -12.11 -5.18
CA LYS A 28 2.61 -11.67 -3.83
C LYS A 28 3.31 -10.31 -3.84
N THR A 29 4.32 -10.15 -4.69
CA THR A 29 5.08 -8.89 -4.80
C THR A 29 4.19 -7.75 -5.29
N SER A 30 3.34 -8.01 -6.28
CA SER A 30 2.38 -7.02 -6.80
C SER A 30 1.40 -6.58 -5.70
N THR A 31 0.91 -7.52 -4.89
CA THR A 31 0.01 -7.24 -3.78
C THR A 31 0.71 -6.49 -2.66
N ALA A 32 1.96 -6.83 -2.31
CA ALA A 32 2.76 -6.08 -1.36
C ALA A 32 2.90 -4.61 -1.79
N ARG A 33 3.21 -4.34 -3.07
CA ARG A 33 3.27 -2.97 -3.59
C ARG A 33 1.94 -2.22 -3.50
N ILE A 34 0.82 -2.89 -3.77
CA ILE A 34 -0.52 -2.28 -3.64
C ILE A 34 -0.78 -1.88 -2.18
N ILE A 35 -0.49 -2.78 -1.23
CA ILE A 35 -0.65 -2.53 0.20
C ILE A 35 0.25 -1.36 0.62
N ALA A 36 1.53 -1.38 0.24
CA ALA A 36 2.46 -0.33 0.61
C ALA A 36 2.06 1.05 0.08
N ARG A 37 1.49 1.12 -1.13
CA ARG A 37 0.94 2.38 -1.66
C ARG A 37 -0.26 2.85 -0.87
N ALA A 38 -1.19 1.96 -0.54
CA ALA A 38 -2.38 2.31 0.23
C ALA A 38 -2.01 2.87 1.62
N LEU A 39 -0.96 2.33 2.25
CA LEU A 39 -0.49 2.75 3.56
C LEU A 39 0.33 4.05 3.55
N ASN A 40 1.25 4.18 2.58
CA ASN A 40 2.18 5.32 2.53
C ASN A 40 1.70 6.47 1.64
N CYS A 41 0.49 6.40 1.07
CA CYS A 41 -0.03 7.46 0.22
C CYS A 41 -0.40 8.69 1.05
N VAL A 42 0.35 9.78 0.84
CA VAL A 42 0.08 11.11 1.44
C VAL A 42 -0.87 11.99 0.63
N GLY A 43 -1.40 11.46 -0.48
CA GLY A 43 -2.34 12.16 -1.37
C GLY A 43 -1.65 13.15 -2.32
N PRO A 44 -2.42 13.78 -3.24
CA PRO A 44 -1.93 14.79 -4.17
C PRO A 44 -1.29 15.99 -3.47
N ASP A 45 -1.91 16.42 -2.37
CA ASP A 45 -1.60 17.65 -1.64
C ASP A 45 -0.72 17.41 -0.39
N GLY A 46 -0.26 16.17 -0.18
CA GLY A 46 0.66 15.80 0.90
C GLY A 46 0.04 15.75 2.31
N ASN A 47 -1.27 15.95 2.42
CA ASN A 47 -1.98 16.08 3.71
C ASN A 47 -2.99 14.95 3.99
N SER A 48 -3.03 13.91 3.15
CA SER A 48 -3.93 12.77 3.35
C SER A 48 -3.25 11.62 4.09
N GLY A 49 -4.03 10.87 4.87
CA GLY A 49 -3.56 9.65 5.52
C GLY A 49 -3.66 8.40 4.62
N PRO A 50 -3.47 7.20 5.21
CA PRO A 50 -3.67 5.93 4.54
C PRO A 50 -5.02 5.88 3.82
N THR A 51 -5.02 5.45 2.56
CA THR A 51 -6.23 5.41 1.73
C THR A 51 -6.35 4.08 1.00
N SER A 52 -7.57 3.62 0.81
CA SER A 52 -7.82 2.44 -0.03
C SER A 52 -7.55 2.70 -1.51
N ASP A 53 -7.54 3.97 -1.93
CA ASP A 53 -7.30 4.38 -3.31
C ASP A 53 -6.07 5.32 -3.39
N PRO A 54 -4.86 4.76 -3.60
CA PRO A 54 -3.64 5.56 -3.60
C PRO A 54 -3.55 6.46 -4.85
N CYS A 55 -3.21 7.73 -4.66
CA CYS A 55 -3.27 8.74 -5.71
C CYS A 55 -2.33 8.53 -6.92
N GLY A 56 -1.30 7.68 -6.79
CA GLY A 56 -0.35 7.38 -7.88
C GLY A 56 0.66 8.49 -8.19
N ILE A 57 0.41 9.73 -7.76
CA ILE A 57 1.22 10.91 -8.12
C ILE A 57 2.15 11.40 -7.02
N CYS A 58 1.89 11.04 -5.76
CA CYS A 58 2.71 11.47 -4.63
C CYS A 58 4.10 10.82 -4.63
N PRO A 59 5.08 11.38 -3.90
CA PRO A 59 6.46 10.89 -3.88
C PRO A 59 6.55 9.41 -3.49
N HIS A 60 5.78 8.98 -2.48
CA HIS A 60 5.71 7.59 -2.04
C HIS A 60 5.13 6.67 -3.13
N CYS A 61 4.01 7.05 -3.75
CA CYS A 61 3.39 6.25 -4.82
C CYS A 61 4.34 6.08 -6.02
N LYS A 62 5.04 7.16 -6.41
CA LYS A 62 6.03 7.11 -7.49
C LYS A 62 7.24 6.26 -7.12
N ALA A 63 7.78 6.39 -5.90
CA ALA A 63 8.92 5.60 -5.46
C ALA A 63 8.59 4.10 -5.36
N ILE A 64 7.41 3.72 -4.86
CA ILE A 64 6.96 2.31 -4.80
C ILE A 64 6.74 1.73 -6.20
N THR A 65 6.19 2.54 -7.12
CA THR A 65 5.98 2.10 -8.50
C THR A 65 7.31 1.88 -9.23
N ASN A 66 8.33 2.65 -8.88
CA ASN A 66 9.68 2.53 -9.42
C ASN A 66 10.57 1.52 -8.67
N ASP A 67 10.05 0.74 -7.71
CA ASP A 67 10.84 -0.18 -6.85
C ASP A 67 12.05 0.52 -6.18
N ARG A 68 11.86 1.79 -5.76
CA ARG A 68 12.89 2.62 -5.10
C ARG A 68 12.48 3.10 -3.70
N HIS A 69 11.42 2.52 -3.15
CA HIS A 69 10.94 2.90 -1.83
C HIS A 69 11.69 2.09 -0.76
N VAL A 70 12.24 2.77 0.26
CA VAL A 70 13.03 2.11 1.31
C VAL A 70 12.23 1.05 2.09
N ASP A 71 10.90 1.19 2.13
CA ASP A 71 9.98 0.32 2.85
C ASP A 71 9.34 -0.82 2.01
N VAL A 72 9.73 -1.03 0.73
CA VAL A 72 9.10 -2.03 -0.18
C VAL A 72 10.10 -2.79 -1.02
#